data_AF-A0A165BST4-F1
#
_entry.id   AF-A0A165BST4-F1
#
_cell.length_a   1.000
_cell.length_b   1.000
_cell.length_c   1.000
_cell.angle_alpha   90.00
_cell.angle_beta   90.00
_cell.angle_gamma   90.00
#
_symmetry.space_group_name_H-M   'P 1'
#
loop_
_entity.id
_entity.type
_entity.pdbx_description
1 polymer ?
#
loop_
_entity_poly.entity_id
_entity_poly.type
_entity_poly.pdbx_seq_one_letter_code
_entity_poly.pdbx_strand_id
1 'polypeptide(L)'
;MKSALAFALIASVSAFPGMDLGFRDTAVFVPGQDVIRVQATGSMDNFILRSSSPAGLDGTAMVTQADIGGTPPLFYIAPGSSQLMLFVNATTLLHVNVVNNTSPEKWTRGHPAHVNYDPEMQPIPLSPLQIPLQIAFSRKAEGIRTGEWSWLGTLLRFELPPSATKALGVGSGRQSNQGVFFQCLDAEGRNGLFTNLDPSFTPPGCSVVTLHSYAAVQKEQRRHREL
;
A
#
# COMPACT_ATOMS: atom_id res chain seq x y z
N MET A 1 6.98 -56.26 -31.00
CA MET A 1 5.80 -55.68 -30.32
C MET A 1 6.29 -54.94 -29.09
N LYS A 2 5.64 -53.81 -28.77
CA LYS A 2 6.19 -52.63 -28.09
C LYS A 2 6.33 -52.81 -26.56
N SER A 3 7.50 -52.50 -26.00
CA SER A 3 7.68 -52.28 -24.56
C SER A 3 7.28 -50.84 -24.22
N ALA A 4 6.32 -50.68 -23.31
CA ALA A 4 5.95 -49.40 -22.73
C ALA A 4 6.44 -49.35 -21.28
N LEU A 5 7.42 -48.49 -21.03
CA LEU A 5 7.87 -48.10 -19.69
C LEU A 5 6.90 -47.02 -19.19
N ALA A 6 6.11 -47.32 -18.16
CA ALA A 6 5.26 -46.33 -17.50
C ALA A 6 6.07 -45.60 -16.42
N PHE A 7 6.38 -44.32 -16.66
CA PHE A 7 6.87 -43.42 -15.63
C PHE A 7 5.67 -42.91 -14.81
N ALA A 8 5.56 -43.33 -13.56
CA ALA A 8 4.65 -42.72 -12.60
C ALA A 8 5.28 -41.42 -12.07
N LEU A 9 4.73 -40.28 -12.46
CA LEU A 9 5.02 -38.99 -11.82
C LEU A 9 4.33 -38.99 -10.44
N ILE A 10 5.11 -39.10 -9.37
CA ILE A 10 4.64 -38.83 -8.01
C ILE A 10 4.51 -37.31 -7.88
N ALA A 11 3.30 -36.78 -8.07
CA ALA A 11 2.99 -35.42 -7.69
C ALA A 11 2.93 -35.36 -6.15
N SER A 12 3.92 -34.74 -5.53
CA SER A 12 3.87 -34.38 -4.12
C SER A 12 2.83 -33.26 -3.94
N VAL A 13 1.61 -33.65 -3.57
CA VAL A 13 0.65 -32.74 -2.98
C VAL A 13 1.23 -32.33 -1.63
N SER A 14 1.74 -31.10 -1.50
CA SER A 14 2.00 -30.52 -0.19
C SER A 14 0.65 -30.29 0.47
N ALA A 15 0.20 -31.29 1.22
CA ALA A 15 -0.90 -31.12 2.16
C ALA A 15 -0.44 -30.10 3.19
N PHE A 16 -1.05 -28.91 3.17
CA PHE A 16 -0.97 -27.99 4.31
C PHE A 16 -1.50 -28.77 5.53
N PRO A 17 -0.70 -28.98 6.59
CA PRO A 17 -1.18 -29.66 7.78
C PRO A 17 -2.37 -28.90 8.36
N GLY A 18 -3.39 -29.67 8.71
CA GLY A 18 -4.69 -29.19 9.13
C GLY A 18 -4.63 -28.17 10.25
N MET A 19 -5.59 -27.23 10.19
CA MET A 19 -5.93 -26.37 11.31
C MET A 19 -6.37 -27.25 12.48
N ASP A 20 -5.50 -27.39 13.48
CA ASP A 20 -5.88 -27.94 14.77
C ASP A 20 -6.66 -26.85 15.51
N LEU A 21 -7.95 -27.10 15.72
CA LEU A 21 -8.88 -26.22 16.44
C LEU A 21 -8.62 -26.32 17.95
N GLY A 22 -7.51 -25.75 18.39
CA GLY A 22 -7.19 -25.54 19.80
C GLY A 22 -7.42 -24.08 20.19
N PHE A 23 -8.66 -23.71 20.51
CA PHE A 23 -9.02 -22.37 20.97
C PHE A 23 -8.38 -22.07 22.33
N ARG A 24 -7.37 -21.19 22.34
CA ARG A 24 -7.04 -20.26 23.43
C ARG A 24 -6.26 -19.08 22.84
N ASP A 25 -6.76 -17.88 23.12
CA ASP A 25 -6.40 -16.54 22.61
C ASP A 25 -6.91 -16.17 21.20
N THR A 26 -8.00 -15.40 21.19
CA THR A 26 -8.68 -14.86 20.00
C THR A 26 -7.90 -13.71 19.35
N ALA A 27 -6.76 -14.01 18.74
CA ALA A 27 -6.24 -13.21 17.65
C ALA A 27 -6.73 -13.84 16.35
N VAL A 28 -7.77 -13.27 15.72
CA VAL A 28 -8.20 -13.68 14.38
C VAL A 28 -7.09 -13.29 13.41
N PHE A 29 -6.14 -14.21 13.22
CA PHE A 29 -5.00 -14.02 12.35
C PHE A 29 -5.42 -14.33 10.91
N VAL A 30 -5.39 -13.32 10.04
CA VAL A 30 -5.63 -13.52 8.61
C VAL A 30 -4.31 -13.95 7.97
N PRO A 31 -4.24 -15.10 7.28
CA PRO A 31 -3.02 -15.54 6.60
C PRO A 31 -2.47 -14.44 5.66
N GLY A 32 -1.17 -14.18 5.73
CA GLY A 32 -0.52 -13.12 4.94
C GLY A 32 -0.56 -11.73 5.57
N GLN A 33 -0.99 -11.61 6.84
CA GLN A 33 -0.85 -10.37 7.60
C GLN A 33 0.61 -9.98 7.80
N ASP A 34 0.89 -8.70 7.52
CA ASP A 34 2.22 -8.14 7.59
C ASP A 34 2.20 -6.67 8.06
N VAL A 35 3.29 -6.22 8.69
CA VAL A 35 3.51 -4.81 9.00
C VAL A 35 4.16 -4.16 7.78
N ILE A 36 3.61 -3.04 7.34
CA ILE A 36 4.18 -2.27 6.24
C ILE A 36 5.19 -1.26 6.80
N ARG A 37 6.47 -1.50 6.52
CA ARG A 37 7.54 -0.52 6.73
C ARG A 37 7.64 0.42 5.55
N VAL A 38 8.00 1.66 5.85
CA VAL A 38 8.30 2.69 4.86
C VAL A 38 9.81 2.89 4.83
N GLN A 39 10.42 2.75 3.67
CA GLN A 39 11.85 2.99 3.47
C GLN A 39 12.03 4.21 2.59
N ALA A 40 12.71 5.24 3.10
CA ALA A 40 13.07 6.42 2.32
C ALA A 40 14.51 6.28 1.79
N THR A 41 14.75 6.78 0.58
CA THR A 41 16.08 6.76 -0.03
C THR A 41 17.10 7.46 0.87
N GLY A 42 18.07 6.72 1.40
CA GLY A 42 19.15 7.27 2.23
C GLY A 42 18.83 7.45 3.72
N SER A 43 17.66 7.01 4.21
CA SER A 43 17.34 7.00 5.65
C SER A 43 17.36 5.57 6.21
N MET A 44 17.91 5.43 7.43
CA MET A 44 17.88 4.19 8.22
C MET A 44 16.77 4.19 9.28
N ASP A 45 15.91 5.20 9.27
CA ASP A 45 14.86 5.35 10.28
C ASP A 45 13.76 4.30 10.08
N ASN A 46 13.23 3.82 11.21
CA ASN A 46 12.17 2.82 11.20
C ASN A 46 10.81 3.53 11.07
N PHE A 47 10.37 3.78 9.85
CA PHE A 47 9.02 4.29 9.58
C PHE A 47 8.04 3.17 9.26
N ILE A 48 6.78 3.35 9.65
CA ILE A 48 5.67 2.44 9.31
C ILE A 48 4.45 3.22 8.83
N LEU A 49 3.62 2.52 8.06
CA LEU A 49 2.35 3.04 7.56
C LEU A 49 1.26 2.97 8.64
N ARG A 50 0.59 4.10 8.92
CA ARG A 50 -0.53 4.18 9.87
C ARG A 50 -1.72 4.95 9.29
N SER A 51 -2.90 4.78 9.89
CA SER A 51 -4.05 5.65 9.62
C SER A 51 -3.88 6.98 10.35
N SER A 52 -4.26 8.06 9.69
CA SER A 52 -4.31 9.41 10.29
C SER A 52 -5.53 9.61 11.19
N SER A 53 -6.46 8.66 11.20
CA SER A 53 -7.69 8.67 12.00
C SER A 53 -7.71 7.53 13.02
N PRO A 54 -8.53 7.63 14.08
CA PRO A 54 -8.68 6.56 15.06
C PRO A 54 -9.03 5.21 14.44
N ALA A 55 -8.69 4.13 15.14
CA ALA A 55 -8.91 2.76 14.71
C ALA A 55 -10.35 2.51 14.26
N GLY A 56 -10.53 2.04 13.01
CA GLY A 56 -11.82 1.68 12.44
C GLY A 56 -12.61 2.85 11.84
N LEU A 57 -12.05 4.06 11.84
CA LEU A 57 -12.61 5.20 11.11
C LEU A 57 -11.87 5.40 9.79
N ASP A 58 -12.57 6.03 8.85
CA ASP A 58 -12.01 6.41 7.56
C ASP A 58 -10.93 7.48 7.79
N GLY A 59 -9.83 7.40 7.04
CA GLY A 59 -8.67 8.26 7.23
C GLY A 59 -7.70 8.21 6.06
N THR A 60 -6.66 9.02 6.11
CA THR A 60 -5.57 9.02 5.12
C THR A 60 -4.42 8.16 5.60
N ALA A 61 -3.62 7.65 4.66
CA ALA A 61 -2.39 6.96 4.99
C ALA A 61 -1.31 7.96 5.41
N MET A 62 -0.72 7.71 6.57
CA MET A 62 0.30 8.55 7.17
C MET A 62 1.57 7.75 7.45
N VAL A 63 2.72 8.34 7.15
CA VAL A 63 4.04 7.79 7.48
C VAL A 63 4.45 8.30 8.85
N THR A 64 4.74 7.37 9.76
CA THR A 64 5.07 7.67 11.17
C THR A 64 6.23 6.81 11.64
N GLN A 65 6.99 7.30 12.63
CA GLN A 65 8.06 6.51 13.23
C GLN A 65 7.47 5.31 14.00
N ALA A 66 8.13 4.16 13.94
CA ALA A 66 7.58 2.89 14.41
C ALA A 66 7.29 2.88 15.92
N ASP A 67 8.13 3.54 16.70
CA ASP A 67 8.06 3.72 18.15
C ASP A 67 6.94 4.67 18.61
N ILE A 68 6.47 5.55 17.74
CA ILE A 68 5.40 6.51 18.05
C ILE A 68 4.04 5.85 17.76
N GLY A 69 3.16 5.75 18.77
CA GLY A 69 1.75 5.39 18.55
C GLY A 69 1.41 3.90 18.69
N GLY A 70 2.18 3.14 19.48
CA GLY A 70 1.80 1.79 19.92
C GLY A 70 1.97 0.70 18.86
N THR A 71 1.21 -0.39 19.01
CA THR A 71 1.33 -1.60 18.19
C THR A 71 1.23 -1.28 16.68
N PRO A 72 2.18 -1.76 15.86
CA PRO A 72 2.11 -1.58 14.42
C PRO A 72 0.81 -2.15 13.81
N PRO A 73 0.16 -1.43 12.88
CA PRO A 73 -1.00 -1.95 12.18
C PRO A 73 -0.62 -3.11 11.26
N LEU A 74 -1.57 -4.03 11.10
CA LEU A 74 -1.42 -5.21 10.26
C LEU A 74 -2.18 -5.03 8.96
N PHE A 75 -1.56 -5.44 7.86
CA PHE A 75 -2.13 -5.36 6.52
C PHE A 75 -2.07 -6.71 5.84
N TYR A 76 -3.00 -6.98 4.94
CA TYR A 76 -2.94 -8.18 4.10
C TYR A 76 -3.62 -7.91 2.76
N ILE A 77 -3.24 -8.67 1.74
CA ILE A 77 -3.91 -8.62 0.44
C ILE A 77 -5.00 -9.70 0.43
N ALA A 78 -6.25 -9.29 0.28
CA ALA A 78 -7.40 -10.17 0.26
C ALA A 78 -7.32 -11.12 -0.96
N PRO A 79 -7.31 -12.45 -0.74
CA PRO A 79 -7.29 -13.41 -1.84
C PRO A 79 -8.49 -13.22 -2.78
N GLY A 80 -8.25 -13.36 -4.09
CA GLY A 80 -9.29 -13.28 -5.13
C GLY A 80 -9.67 -11.88 -5.60
N SER A 81 -9.48 -10.84 -4.79
CA SER A 81 -9.73 -9.44 -5.19
C SER A 81 -8.46 -8.61 -5.39
N SER A 82 -7.30 -9.12 -4.93
CA SER A 82 -6.04 -8.36 -4.92
C SER A 82 -6.18 -7.01 -4.20
N GLN A 83 -7.11 -6.90 -3.25
CA GLN A 83 -7.36 -5.69 -2.50
C GLN A 83 -6.52 -5.69 -1.23
N LEU A 84 -5.73 -4.64 -1.01
CA LEU A 84 -5.03 -4.46 0.26
C LEU A 84 -6.01 -3.98 1.33
N MET A 85 -5.94 -4.62 2.49
CA MET A 85 -6.81 -4.38 3.64
C MET A 85 -5.97 -4.06 4.88
N LEU A 86 -6.43 -3.09 5.66
CA LEU A 86 -5.94 -2.81 7.01
C LEU A 86 -6.81 -3.59 8.01
N PHE A 87 -6.17 -4.47 8.78
CA PHE A 87 -6.80 -5.18 9.88
C PHE A 87 -6.83 -4.30 11.12
N VAL A 88 -8.04 -3.95 11.56
CA VAL A 88 -8.24 -3.18 12.80
C VAL A 88 -8.58 -4.13 13.95
N ASN A 89 -9.57 -5.00 13.74
CA ASN A 89 -9.99 -6.03 14.68
C ASN A 89 -10.83 -7.10 13.95
N ALA A 90 -11.34 -8.09 14.69
CA ALA A 90 -12.12 -9.21 14.15
C ALA A 90 -13.40 -8.82 13.38
N THR A 91 -13.94 -7.63 13.61
CA THR A 91 -15.18 -7.14 12.98
C THR A 91 -14.96 -5.97 12.02
N THR A 92 -13.76 -5.41 12.00
CA THR A 92 -13.46 -4.16 11.30
C THR A 92 -12.21 -4.32 10.45
N LEU A 93 -12.42 -4.23 9.14
CA LEU A 93 -11.40 -4.18 8.11
C LEU A 93 -11.61 -2.89 7.32
N LEU A 94 -10.51 -2.20 7.00
CA LEU A 94 -10.55 -1.02 6.15
C LEU A 94 -9.87 -1.33 4.82
N HIS A 95 -10.46 -0.87 3.72
CA HIS A 95 -9.89 -0.95 2.39
C HIS A 95 -8.76 0.07 2.27
N VAL A 96 -7.61 -0.35 1.74
CA VAL A 96 -6.56 0.57 1.32
C VAL A 96 -6.84 1.00 -0.12
N ASN A 97 -7.30 2.24 -0.25
CA ASN A 97 -7.79 2.82 -1.49
C ASN A 97 -6.76 3.76 -2.10
N VAL A 98 -6.71 3.78 -3.43
CA VAL A 98 -5.99 4.79 -4.20
C VAL A 98 -7.01 5.80 -4.69
N VAL A 99 -7.01 6.99 -4.10
CA VAL A 99 -8.04 8.01 -4.33
C VAL A 99 -7.48 9.23 -5.05
N ASN A 100 -8.26 9.75 -6.00
CA ASN A 100 -8.01 11.04 -6.62
C ASN A 100 -8.63 12.16 -5.76
N ASN A 101 -8.13 12.31 -4.53
CA ASN A 101 -8.64 13.29 -3.56
C ASN A 101 -7.78 14.57 -3.50
N THR A 102 -6.97 14.80 -4.53
CA THR A 102 -6.06 15.92 -4.62
C THR A 102 -6.58 16.88 -5.69
N SER A 103 -7.65 17.61 -5.35
CA SER A 103 -8.00 18.78 -6.17
C SER A 103 -6.80 19.73 -6.21
N PRO A 104 -6.57 20.47 -7.31
CA PRO A 104 -5.47 21.44 -7.38
C PRO A 104 -5.44 22.35 -6.15
N GLU A 105 -6.60 22.83 -5.71
CA GLU A 105 -6.74 23.66 -4.50
C GLU A 105 -6.27 22.96 -3.22
N LYS A 106 -6.66 21.69 -3.00
CA LYS A 106 -6.29 20.94 -1.79
C LYS A 106 -4.80 20.58 -1.82
N TRP A 107 -4.27 20.26 -2.99
CA TRP A 107 -2.84 20.01 -3.19
C TRP A 107 -2.00 21.25 -2.91
N THR A 108 -2.37 22.41 -3.46
CA THR A 108 -1.68 23.70 -3.25
C THR A 108 -1.66 24.11 -1.77
N ARG A 109 -2.73 23.80 -1.01
CA ARG A 109 -2.78 24.08 0.44
C ARG A 109 -1.73 23.29 1.24
N GLY A 110 -1.53 22.01 0.90
CA GLY A 110 -0.52 21.15 1.54
C GLY A 110 0.92 21.41 1.07
N HIS A 111 1.08 22.02 -0.11
CA HIS A 111 2.38 22.24 -0.76
C HIS A 111 2.60 23.72 -1.14
N PRO A 112 2.71 24.63 -0.15
CA PRO A 112 2.82 26.07 -0.39
C PRO A 112 4.13 26.50 -1.08
N ALA A 113 5.13 25.61 -1.22
CA ALA A 113 6.44 25.94 -1.77
C ALA A 113 6.52 26.04 -3.32
N HIS A 114 5.40 26.03 -4.04
CA HIS A 114 5.39 26.11 -5.52
C HIS A 114 4.89 27.42 -6.11
N VAL A 115 5.00 28.50 -5.34
CA VAL A 115 4.81 29.83 -5.89
C VAL A 115 6.05 30.67 -5.62
N ASN A 116 7.17 30.32 -6.25
CA ASN A 116 8.09 31.39 -6.64
C ASN A 116 7.41 32.08 -7.82
N TYR A 117 6.49 33.00 -7.49
CA TYR A 117 5.76 33.80 -8.47
C TYR A 117 6.79 34.71 -9.13
N ASP A 118 7.29 34.33 -10.29
CA ASP A 118 7.67 35.35 -11.25
C ASP A 118 6.35 35.99 -11.71
N PRO A 119 6.07 37.26 -11.40
CA PRO A 119 4.81 37.90 -11.76
C PRO A 119 4.54 37.96 -13.27
N GLU A 120 5.52 37.65 -14.12
CA GLU A 120 5.36 37.57 -15.58
C GLU A 120 5.13 36.14 -16.11
N MET A 121 5.39 35.10 -15.32
CA MET A 121 5.26 33.72 -15.78
C MET A 121 3.88 33.17 -15.39
N GLN A 122 2.96 33.14 -16.37
CA GLN A 122 1.64 32.55 -16.18
C GLN A 122 1.76 31.14 -15.58
N PRO A 123 0.96 30.79 -14.55
CA PRO A 123 1.03 29.47 -13.94
C PRO A 123 0.79 28.42 -15.01
N ILE A 124 1.80 27.59 -15.29
CA ILE A 124 1.62 26.41 -16.12
C ILE A 124 0.60 25.57 -15.36
N PRO A 125 -0.63 25.35 -15.89
CA PRO A 125 -1.60 24.55 -15.18
C PRO A 125 -0.99 23.16 -15.00
N LEU A 126 -0.76 22.75 -13.75
CA LEU A 126 -0.45 21.36 -13.44
C LEU A 126 -1.59 20.55 -14.06
N SER A 127 -1.27 19.69 -15.02
CA SER A 127 -2.31 18.85 -15.59
C SER A 127 -2.90 18.01 -14.45
N PRO A 128 -4.21 17.73 -14.43
CA PRO A 128 -4.82 16.88 -13.40
C PRO A 128 -4.16 15.50 -13.25
N LEU A 129 -3.32 15.12 -14.22
CA LEU A 129 -2.53 13.88 -14.26
C LEU A 129 -1.17 13.98 -13.55
N GLN A 130 -0.73 15.18 -13.16
CA GLN A 130 0.53 15.41 -12.41
C GLN A 130 0.34 15.47 -10.90
N ILE A 131 -0.91 15.48 -10.42
CA ILE A 131 -1.20 15.48 -9.00
C ILE A 131 -1.24 14.03 -8.52
N PRO A 132 -0.40 13.65 -7.54
CA PRO A 132 -0.30 12.27 -7.17
C PRO A 132 -1.54 11.78 -6.43
N LEU A 133 -1.83 10.50 -6.63
CA LEU A 133 -2.96 9.81 -6.04
C LEU A 133 -2.66 9.57 -4.57
N GLN A 134 -3.63 9.87 -3.71
CA GLN A 134 -3.46 9.69 -2.27
C GLN A 134 -3.85 8.27 -1.86
N ILE A 135 -3.12 7.70 -0.91
CA ILE A 135 -3.50 6.45 -0.26
C ILE A 135 -4.43 6.79 0.92
N ALA A 136 -5.60 6.15 0.96
CA ALA A 136 -6.61 6.36 1.99
C ALA A 136 -7.13 5.03 2.54
N PHE A 137 -7.68 5.07 3.74
CA PHE A 137 -8.31 3.95 4.41
C PHE A 137 -9.79 4.24 4.60
N SER A 138 -10.65 3.31 4.22
CA SER A 138 -12.07 3.45 4.53
C SER A 138 -12.82 2.14 4.58
N ARG A 139 -14.01 2.14 5.18
CA ARG A 139 -14.85 0.94 5.29
C ARG A 139 -15.34 0.43 3.93
N LYS A 140 -15.32 1.28 2.90
CA LYS A 140 -15.79 0.95 1.55
C LYS A 140 -14.62 1.02 0.56
N ALA A 141 -14.59 0.11 -0.41
CA ALA A 141 -13.71 0.28 -1.56
C ALA A 141 -14.12 1.56 -2.33
N GLU A 142 -13.21 2.51 -2.49
CA GLU A 142 -13.44 3.80 -3.14
C GLU A 142 -12.22 4.24 -3.96
N GLY A 143 -12.36 5.33 -4.73
CA GLY A 143 -11.33 5.75 -5.68
C GLY A 143 -11.19 4.77 -6.84
N ILE A 144 -9.95 4.39 -7.17
CA ILE A 144 -9.66 3.48 -8.29
C ILE A 144 -9.91 2.03 -7.86
N ARG A 145 -11.13 1.55 -8.14
CA ARG A 145 -11.63 0.22 -7.73
C ARG A 145 -11.13 -0.96 -8.56
N THR A 146 -10.57 -0.69 -9.73
CA THR A 146 -10.13 -1.72 -10.69
C THR A 146 -8.64 -2.02 -10.57
N GLY A 147 -7.94 -1.42 -9.61
CA GLY A 147 -6.53 -1.67 -9.39
C GLY A 147 -6.27 -2.89 -8.53
N GLU A 148 -5.07 -3.43 -8.68
CA GLU A 148 -4.61 -4.64 -8.03
C GLU A 148 -3.39 -4.34 -7.18
N TRP A 149 -3.46 -4.72 -5.91
CA TRP A 149 -2.31 -4.73 -5.00
C TRP A 149 -1.58 -6.05 -5.09
N SER A 150 -0.26 -6.01 -5.12
CA SER A 150 0.59 -7.20 -5.16
C SER A 150 1.92 -6.97 -4.46
N TRP A 151 2.52 -8.06 -3.99
CA TRP A 151 3.89 -8.08 -3.48
C TRP A 151 4.85 -8.53 -4.58
N LEU A 152 5.93 -7.77 -4.79
CA LEU A 152 7.09 -8.18 -5.58
C LEU A 152 8.26 -8.40 -4.62
N GLY A 153 8.48 -9.65 -4.20
CA GLY A 153 9.31 -9.91 -3.02
C GLY A 153 8.65 -9.31 -1.78
N THR A 154 9.35 -8.41 -1.08
CA THR A 154 8.75 -7.64 0.02
C THR A 154 8.18 -6.29 -0.42
N LEU A 155 8.39 -5.86 -1.67
CA LEU A 155 7.97 -4.54 -2.15
C LEU A 155 6.49 -4.54 -2.51
N LEU A 156 5.71 -3.64 -1.91
CA LEU A 156 4.29 -3.46 -2.23
C LEU A 156 4.14 -2.68 -3.53
N ARG A 157 3.23 -3.11 -4.40
CA ARG A 157 2.95 -2.48 -5.68
C ARG A 157 1.45 -2.39 -5.93
N PHE A 158 1.07 -1.32 -6.62
CA PHE A 158 -0.28 -1.13 -7.14
C PHE A 158 -0.22 -1.05 -8.67
N GLU A 159 -1.17 -1.72 -9.32
CA GLU A 159 -1.21 -1.84 -10.77
C GLU A 159 -2.64 -1.68 -11.29
N LEU A 160 -2.78 -1.03 -12.44
CA LEU A 160 -4.02 -0.93 -13.17
C LEU A 160 -4.02 -1.82 -14.41
N PRO A 161 -5.09 -2.59 -14.64
CA PRO A 161 -5.25 -3.34 -15.86
C PRO A 161 -5.46 -2.41 -17.06
N PRO A 162 -5.14 -2.84 -18.29
CA PRO A 162 -5.26 -2.02 -19.51
C PRO A 162 -6.66 -1.40 -19.74
N SER A 163 -7.72 -2.08 -19.31
CA SER A 163 -9.10 -1.56 -19.40
C SER A 163 -9.31 -0.34 -18.49
N ALA A 164 -8.73 -0.35 -17.30
CA ALA A 164 -8.82 0.73 -16.33
C ALA A 164 -7.95 1.92 -16.72
N THR A 165 -6.74 1.67 -17.23
CA THR A 165 -5.82 2.73 -17.66
C THR A 165 -6.39 3.52 -18.83
N LYS A 166 -6.99 2.82 -19.80
CA LYS A 166 -7.73 3.45 -20.91
C LYS A 166 -8.92 4.28 -20.41
N ALA A 167 -9.70 3.76 -19.46
CA ALA A 167 -10.84 4.48 -18.89
C ALA A 167 -10.43 5.75 -18.11
N LEU A 168 -9.26 5.73 -17.47
CA LEU A 168 -8.70 6.85 -16.73
C LEU A 168 -7.83 7.79 -17.57
N GLY A 169 -7.54 7.45 -18.84
CA GLY A 169 -6.72 8.26 -19.73
C GLY A 169 -5.24 8.34 -19.34
N VAL A 170 -4.73 7.40 -18.52
CA VAL A 170 -3.34 7.40 -17.98
C VAL A 170 -2.41 6.54 -18.83
N GLY A 171 -2.72 6.38 -20.12
CA GLY A 171 -1.94 5.60 -21.08
C GLY A 171 -2.71 4.44 -21.72
N SER A 172 -2.01 3.63 -22.50
CA SER A 172 -2.58 2.59 -23.37
C SER A 172 -2.32 1.16 -22.90
N GLY A 173 -1.49 0.97 -21.88
CA GLY A 173 -1.07 -0.34 -21.38
C GLY A 173 -1.40 -0.55 -19.90
N ARG A 174 -0.83 -1.62 -19.34
CA ARG A 174 -0.84 -1.87 -17.89
C ARG A 174 0.05 -0.82 -17.22
N GLN A 175 -0.50 -0.11 -16.25
CA GLN A 175 0.22 0.97 -15.54
C GLN A 175 0.46 0.56 -14.10
N SER A 176 1.61 0.89 -13.57
CA SER A 176 1.97 0.54 -12.20
C SER A 176 2.77 1.66 -11.58
N ASN A 177 2.59 1.83 -10.27
CA ASN A 177 3.50 2.69 -9.52
C ASN A 177 4.92 2.12 -9.37
N GLN A 178 5.18 0.90 -9.86
CA GLN A 178 6.48 0.23 -9.78
C GLN A 178 7.00 0.07 -8.33
N GLY A 179 6.09 0.13 -7.35
CA GLY A 179 6.43 0.13 -5.92
C GLY A 179 6.98 1.46 -5.39
N VAL A 180 6.93 2.52 -6.19
CA VAL A 180 7.33 3.87 -5.82
C VAL A 180 6.15 4.62 -5.20
N PHE A 181 6.39 5.21 -4.04
CA PHE A 181 5.47 6.08 -3.35
C PHE A 181 6.17 7.39 -2.98
N PHE A 182 5.39 8.37 -2.56
CA PHE A 182 5.86 9.67 -2.13
C PHE A 182 5.33 9.97 -0.74
N GLN A 183 6.23 10.33 0.16
CA GLN A 183 5.86 10.95 1.43
C GLN A 183 5.83 12.46 1.22
N CYS A 184 4.65 13.05 1.39
CA CYS A 184 4.42 14.48 1.20
C CYS A 184 3.60 15.04 2.36
N LEU A 185 3.56 16.36 2.54
CA LEU A 185 2.61 16.98 3.46
C LEU A 185 1.21 16.95 2.85
N ASP A 186 0.21 16.47 3.59
CA ASP A 186 -1.19 16.56 3.19
C ASP A 186 -1.75 17.97 3.46
N ALA A 187 -3.01 18.20 3.09
CA ALA A 187 -3.67 19.50 3.27
C ALA A 187 -3.84 19.89 4.75
N GLU A 188 -3.63 18.94 5.66
CA GLU A 188 -3.66 19.12 7.11
C GLU A 188 -2.23 19.22 7.71
N GLY A 189 -1.19 19.24 6.87
CA GLY A 189 0.21 19.36 7.29
C GLY A 189 0.83 18.07 7.85
N ARG A 190 0.24 16.90 7.59
CA ARG A 190 0.74 15.60 8.05
C ARG A 190 1.52 14.90 6.95
N ASN A 191 2.42 13.99 7.32
CA ASN A 191 3.18 13.15 6.37
C ASN A 191 2.27 12.11 5.69
N GLY A 192 1.52 12.52 4.67
CA GLY A 192 0.66 11.68 3.87
C GLY A 192 1.44 10.83 2.86
N LEU A 193 0.82 9.71 2.45
CA LEU A 193 1.36 8.82 1.44
C LEU A 193 0.63 8.98 0.10
N PHE A 194 1.41 9.16 -0.97
CA PHE A 194 0.94 9.39 -2.33
C PHE A 194 1.66 8.49 -3.33
N THR A 195 1.13 8.37 -4.55
CA THR A 195 1.71 7.55 -5.62
C THR A 195 1.31 8.08 -7.00
N ASN A 196 2.11 7.75 -8.01
CA ASN A 196 1.75 7.92 -9.43
C ASN A 196 1.69 6.56 -10.12
N LEU A 197 0.93 6.49 -11.22
CA LEU A 197 0.81 5.26 -12.03
C LEU A 197 1.66 5.30 -13.30
N ASP A 198 2.22 6.48 -13.61
CA ASP A 198 3.12 6.75 -14.70
C ASP A 198 4.45 7.28 -14.13
N PRO A 199 5.62 6.80 -14.59
CA PRO A 199 6.92 7.39 -14.25
C PRO A 199 6.91 8.91 -14.46
N SER A 200 6.91 9.62 -13.34
CA SER A 200 6.86 11.07 -13.26
C SER A 200 7.92 11.54 -12.28
N PHE A 201 8.28 12.81 -12.37
CA PHE A 201 9.19 13.42 -11.42
C PHE A 201 8.61 13.38 -10.01
N THR A 202 9.48 13.21 -9.01
CA THR A 202 9.11 13.36 -7.61
C THR A 202 8.45 14.72 -7.40
N PRO A 203 7.21 14.79 -6.90
CA PRO A 203 6.57 16.06 -6.65
C PRO A 203 7.42 16.87 -5.67
N PRO A 204 7.61 18.17 -5.88
CA PRO A 204 8.58 18.87 -5.06
C PRO A 204 8.07 19.08 -3.63
N GLY A 205 9.00 19.03 -2.68
CA GLY A 205 8.68 18.91 -1.25
C GLY A 205 8.35 17.50 -0.78
N CYS A 206 8.28 16.50 -1.68
CA CYS A 206 8.07 15.11 -1.31
C CYS A 206 9.37 14.30 -1.29
N SER A 207 9.40 13.26 -0.46
CA SER A 207 10.46 12.24 -0.45
C SER A 207 10.00 10.97 -1.15
N VAL A 208 10.87 10.37 -1.96
CA VAL A 208 10.60 9.06 -2.56
C VAL A 208 10.75 7.99 -1.50
N VAL A 209 9.72 7.14 -1.38
CA VAL A 209 9.69 6.04 -0.43
C VAL A 209 9.20 4.76 -1.08
N THR A 210 9.60 3.62 -0.52
CA THR A 210 9.09 2.29 -0.87
C THR A 210 8.39 1.67 0.34
N LEU A 211 7.42 0.80 0.07
CA LEU A 211 6.65 0.10 1.09
C LEU A 211 7.04 -1.37 1.12
N HIS A 212 7.46 -1.85 2.28
CA HIS A 212 7.97 -3.20 2.45
C HIS A 212 7.20 -3.99 3.49
N SER A 213 6.90 -5.24 3.14
CA SER A 213 6.42 -6.27 4.05
C SER A 213 7.52 -6.59 5.08
N TYR A 214 7.16 -6.62 6.36
CA TYR A 214 8.05 -6.95 7.46
C TYR A 214 7.35 -7.87 8.46
N ALA A 215 7.54 -9.18 8.28
CA ALA A 215 6.78 -10.21 8.99
C ALA A 215 6.92 -10.09 10.51
N ALA A 216 6.03 -9.31 11.14
CA ALA A 216 5.96 -9.17 12.59
C ALA A 216 5.71 -10.52 13.27
N VAL A 217 5.00 -11.40 12.56
CA VAL A 217 4.61 -12.74 12.97
C VAL A 217 5.82 -13.66 13.16
N GLN A 218 6.85 -13.54 12.31
CA GLN A 218 8.06 -14.36 12.46
C GLN A 218 8.87 -13.96 13.69
N LYS A 219 8.89 -12.67 14.03
CA LYS A 219 9.62 -12.18 15.21
C LYS A 219 8.96 -12.66 16.51
N GLU A 220 7.63 -12.62 16.59
CA GLU A 220 6.91 -13.08 17.78
C GLU A 220 6.89 -14.62 17.90
N GLN A 221 6.75 -15.34 16.77
CA GLN A 221 6.87 -16.81 16.76
C GLN A 221 8.28 -17.29 17.11
N ARG A 222 9.33 -16.56 16.69
CA ARG A 222 10.71 -16.86 17.07
C ARG A 222 10.94 -16.62 18.56
N ARG A 223 10.43 -15.51 19.09
CA ARG A 223 10.49 -15.19 20.53
C ARG A 223 9.80 -16.26 21.39
N HIS A 224 8.67 -16.80 20.95
CA HIS A 224 7.97 -17.89 21.65
C HIS A 224 8.59 -19.28 21.48
N ARG A 225 9.43 -19.51 20.45
CA ARG A 225 10.17 -20.76 20.27
C ARG A 225 11.52 -20.80 20.99
N GLU A 226 11.99 -19.65 21.46
CA GLU A 226 13.27 -19.49 22.17
C GLU A 226 13.06 -19.39 23.71
N LEU A 227 11.83 -19.62 24.21
CA LEU A 227 11.45 -19.78 25.62
C LEU A 227 10.97 -21.21 25.88
#